data_AF-A0A2E4EJ11-F1
#
_entry.id   AF-A0A2E4EJ11-F1
#
_cell.length_a   1.000
_cell.length_b   1.000
_cell.length_c   1.000
_cell.angle_alpha   90.00
_cell.angle_beta   90.00
_cell.angle_gamma   90.00
#
_symmetry.space_group_name_H-M   'P 1'
#
loop_
_entity.id
_entity.type
_entity.pdbx_description
1 polymer ?
#
loop_
_entity_poly.entity_id
_entity_poly.type
_entity_poly.pdbx_seq_one_letter_code
_entity_poly.pdbx_strand_id
1 'polypeptide(L)'
;MYANGLPANDLIKHQVTLAKGGVALTTVSYGAVSATGKTFKDQMHINSNSPAKLKELADQVHKAGGKVSIQLTHCGYFTKNTEISKALAPSRLFNEYGFLSGHAFSKAMDSMDMEIVKNDFVTSALELKKIGFDAVEIHMGHGYLLSQFLSPWTNRRKDQYGGPIENRARYPLKVFSTVKQAVGKDFPVLVKLNLSDGFKGGIS
;
A
#
# COMPACT_ATOMS: atom_id res chain seq x y z
N MET A 1 -14.14 5.29 10.79
CA MET A 1 -13.07 4.28 10.68
C MET A 1 -11.67 4.83 10.99
N TYR A 2 -11.34 6.07 10.61
CA TYR A 2 -10.08 6.71 11.00
C TYR A 2 -10.33 8.06 11.68
N ALA A 3 -9.40 8.50 12.50
CA ALA A 3 -9.38 9.84 13.09
C ALA A 3 -7.94 10.37 13.01
N ASN A 4 -7.73 11.53 12.38
CA ASN A 4 -6.42 12.17 12.24
C ASN A 4 -5.34 11.23 11.63
N GLY A 5 -5.71 10.41 10.65
CA GLY A 5 -4.78 9.46 10.02
C GLY A 5 -4.39 8.25 10.89
N LEU A 6 -5.15 7.96 11.95
CA LEU A 6 -4.96 6.83 12.86
C LEU A 6 -6.22 5.94 12.92
N PRO A 7 -6.11 4.67 13.38
CA PRO A 7 -7.27 3.82 13.62
C PRO A 7 -8.21 4.46 14.65
N ALA A 8 -9.48 4.68 14.28
CA ALA A 8 -10.50 5.06 15.26
C ALA A 8 -10.95 3.84 16.07
N ASN A 9 -11.57 4.07 17.23
CA ASN A 9 -12.07 2.99 18.09
C ASN A 9 -13.06 2.06 17.37
N ASP A 10 -13.87 2.59 16.45
CA ASP A 10 -14.80 1.78 15.65
C ASP A 10 -14.09 0.79 14.73
N LEU A 11 -12.92 1.16 14.18
CA LEU A 11 -12.12 0.24 13.37
C LEU A 11 -11.56 -0.88 14.24
N ILE A 12 -11.05 -0.56 15.43
CA ILE A 12 -10.57 -1.57 16.39
C ILE A 12 -11.71 -2.52 16.76
N LYS A 13 -12.87 -1.97 17.15
CA LYS A 13 -14.06 -2.75 17.50
C LYS A 13 -14.48 -3.68 16.35
N HIS A 14 -14.47 -3.18 15.12
CA HIS A 14 -14.80 -3.99 13.94
C HIS A 14 -13.85 -5.18 13.78
N GLN A 15 -12.53 -4.97 13.87
CA GLN A 15 -11.54 -6.06 13.78
C GLN A 15 -11.70 -7.08 14.92
N VAL A 16 -11.95 -6.61 16.14
CA VAL A 16 -12.22 -7.45 17.31
C VAL A 16 -13.49 -8.28 17.14
N THR A 17 -14.56 -7.69 16.59
CA THR A 17 -15.81 -8.41 16.31
C THR A 17 -15.58 -9.54 15.30
N LEU A 18 -14.80 -9.30 14.24
CA LEU A 18 -14.45 -10.34 13.28
C LEU A 18 -13.67 -11.49 13.94
N ALA A 19 -12.67 -11.17 14.77
CA ALA A 19 -11.88 -12.16 15.51
C ALA A 19 -12.77 -13.00 16.46
N LYS A 20 -13.65 -12.36 17.24
CA LYS A 20 -14.63 -13.06 18.10
C LYS A 20 -15.60 -13.95 17.32
N GLY A 21 -15.87 -13.60 16.06
CA GLY A 21 -16.66 -14.40 15.13
C GLY A 21 -15.93 -15.61 14.54
N GLY A 22 -14.67 -15.86 14.92
CA GLY A 22 -13.88 -17.00 14.46
C GLY A 22 -13.01 -16.72 13.22
N VAL A 23 -12.89 -15.47 12.78
CA VAL A 23 -11.94 -15.11 11.71
C VAL A 23 -10.52 -15.24 12.23
N ALA A 24 -9.75 -16.18 11.67
CA ALA A 24 -8.40 -16.48 12.12
C ALA A 24 -7.41 -15.32 11.88
N LEU A 25 -7.50 -14.63 10.74
CA LEU A 25 -6.67 -13.49 10.38
C LEU A 25 -7.54 -12.37 9.81
N THR A 26 -7.56 -11.23 10.47
CA THR A 26 -8.22 -10.03 9.94
C THR A 26 -7.21 -9.13 9.24
N THR A 27 -7.62 -8.40 8.19
CA THR A 27 -6.74 -7.50 7.45
C THR A 27 -7.26 -6.07 7.50
N VAL A 28 -6.49 -5.20 8.15
CA VAL A 28 -6.76 -3.76 8.18
C VAL A 28 -6.35 -3.18 6.82
N SER A 29 -7.24 -2.42 6.20
CA SER A 29 -6.94 -1.60 5.03
C SER A 29 -7.39 -0.17 5.33
N TYR A 30 -6.77 0.90 4.82
CA TYR A 30 -5.48 0.97 4.13
C TYR A 30 -4.43 1.63 5.03
N GLY A 31 -3.21 1.07 5.10
CA GLY A 31 -2.05 1.74 5.67
C GLY A 31 -1.18 2.30 4.55
N ALA A 32 -1.27 3.60 4.25
CA ALA A 32 -0.33 4.20 3.32
C ALA A 32 1.10 4.16 3.90
N VAL A 33 2.10 3.88 3.07
CA VAL A 33 3.50 3.75 3.53
C VAL A 33 4.16 5.10 3.80
N SER A 34 3.57 6.18 3.30
CA SER A 34 4.05 7.55 3.46
C SER A 34 2.92 8.55 3.30
N ALA A 35 3.15 9.80 3.73
CA ALA A 35 2.19 10.89 3.58
C ALA A 35 1.86 11.20 2.10
N THR A 36 2.85 11.08 1.22
CA THR A 36 2.71 11.26 -0.23
C THR A 36 2.03 10.07 -0.92
N GLY A 37 2.03 8.90 -0.28
CA GLY A 37 1.34 7.69 -0.74
C GLY A 37 -0.16 7.65 -0.42
N LYS A 38 -0.73 8.68 0.20
CA LYS A 38 -2.17 8.76 0.52
C LYS A 38 -3.03 9.04 -0.72
N THR A 39 -4.17 8.34 -0.82
CA THR A 39 -5.22 8.59 -1.82
C THR A 39 -6.13 9.73 -1.37
N PHE A 40 -6.43 9.75 -0.06
CA PHE A 40 -7.30 10.74 0.59
C PHE A 40 -6.55 11.44 1.72
N LYS A 41 -6.93 12.69 2.01
CA LYS A 41 -6.34 13.48 3.09
C LYS A 41 -6.35 12.74 4.44
N ASP A 42 -7.50 12.18 4.82
CA ASP A 42 -7.69 11.53 6.13
C ASP A 42 -7.32 10.04 6.15
N GLN A 43 -6.74 9.52 5.06
CA GLN A 43 -6.28 8.13 5.01
C GLN A 43 -5.17 7.89 6.03
N MET A 44 -5.24 6.77 6.73
CA MET A 44 -4.18 6.33 7.63
C MET A 44 -2.87 6.07 6.87
N HIS A 45 -1.76 6.49 7.46
CA HIS A 45 -0.43 6.12 6.99
C HIS A 45 0.47 5.76 8.15
N ILE A 46 1.46 4.91 7.89
CA ILE A 46 2.42 4.48 8.89
C ILE A 46 3.44 5.62 9.09
N ASN A 47 3.49 6.15 10.31
CA ASN A 47 4.35 7.28 10.71
C ASN A 47 4.74 7.15 12.19
N SER A 48 5.48 8.12 12.73
CA SER A 48 5.93 8.14 14.13
C SER A 48 4.81 8.16 15.18
N ASN A 49 3.60 8.61 14.82
CA ASN A 49 2.46 8.73 15.74
C ASN A 49 1.55 7.49 15.69
N SER A 50 1.69 6.66 14.65
CA SER A 50 0.89 5.46 14.43
C SER A 50 1.15 4.25 15.37
N PRO A 51 2.36 4.01 15.92
CA PRO A 51 2.69 2.76 16.62
C PRO A 51 1.79 2.47 17.82
N ALA A 52 1.52 3.46 18.67
CA ALA A 52 0.75 3.26 19.89
C ALA A 52 -0.66 2.75 19.60
N LYS A 53 -1.38 3.39 18.66
CA LYS A 53 -2.76 3.03 18.34
C LYS A 53 -2.86 1.76 17.50
N LEU A 54 -1.89 1.51 16.63
CA LEU A 54 -1.81 0.26 15.85
C LEU A 54 -1.45 -0.93 16.75
N LYS A 55 -0.59 -0.74 17.74
CA LYS A 55 -0.31 -1.77 18.76
C LYS A 55 -1.57 -2.10 19.56
N GLU A 56 -2.31 -1.08 20.00
CA GLU A 56 -3.59 -1.29 20.71
C GLU A 56 -4.57 -2.12 19.88
N LEU A 57 -4.66 -1.86 18.58
CA LEU A 57 -5.48 -2.65 17.65
C LEU A 57 -5.03 -4.11 17.64
N ALA A 58 -3.73 -4.37 17.43
CA ALA A 58 -3.19 -5.72 17.39
C ALA A 58 -3.41 -6.48 18.71
N ASP A 59 -3.09 -5.86 19.84
CA ASP A 59 -3.29 -6.43 21.17
C ASP A 59 -4.76 -6.80 21.42
N GLN A 60 -5.71 -5.97 20.97
CA GLN A 60 -7.14 -6.25 21.13
C GLN A 60 -7.62 -7.39 20.23
N VAL A 61 -7.14 -7.49 18.99
CA VAL A 61 -7.44 -8.61 18.10
C VAL A 61 -6.88 -9.92 18.66
N HIS A 62 -5.65 -9.89 19.20
CA HIS A 62 -5.04 -11.05 19.85
C HIS A 62 -5.80 -11.49 21.10
N LYS A 63 -6.24 -10.56 21.95
CA LYS A 63 -7.10 -10.85 23.11
C LYS A 63 -8.45 -11.47 22.72
N ALA A 64 -8.92 -11.19 21.50
CA ALA A 64 -10.12 -11.79 20.94
C ALA A 64 -9.88 -13.17 20.28
N GLY A 65 -8.65 -13.67 20.30
CA GLY A 65 -8.28 -14.98 19.74
C GLY A 65 -7.93 -14.96 18.25
N GLY A 66 -7.90 -13.79 17.61
CA GLY A 66 -7.55 -13.64 16.19
C GLY A 66 -6.10 -13.23 15.96
N LYS A 67 -5.69 -13.25 14.70
CA LYS A 67 -4.46 -12.67 14.17
C LYS A 67 -4.78 -11.43 13.34
N VAL A 68 -3.81 -10.53 13.17
CA VAL A 68 -4.01 -9.29 12.41
C VAL A 68 -2.91 -9.07 11.38
N SER A 69 -3.33 -8.67 10.18
CA SER A 69 -2.47 -8.10 9.16
C SER A 69 -2.93 -6.69 8.78
N ILE A 70 -2.08 -5.97 8.06
CA ILE A 70 -2.43 -4.67 7.47
C ILE A 70 -1.92 -4.58 6.04
N GLN A 71 -2.75 -4.01 5.18
CA GLN A 71 -2.40 -3.77 3.80
C GLN A 71 -1.63 -2.44 3.66
N LEU A 72 -0.37 -2.57 3.26
CA LEU A 72 0.52 -1.47 2.90
C LEU A 72 0.24 -1.00 1.48
N THR A 73 0.05 0.31 1.32
CA THR A 73 -0.41 0.93 0.08
C THR A 73 0.37 2.17 -0.31
N HIS A 74 0.37 2.47 -1.60
CA HIS A 74 0.79 3.76 -2.14
C HIS A 74 -0.13 4.13 -3.31
N CYS A 75 -0.73 5.31 -3.28
CA CYS A 75 -1.77 5.75 -4.22
C CYS A 75 -1.30 5.76 -5.69
N GLY A 76 -0.02 6.08 -5.91
CA GLY A 76 0.52 6.28 -7.24
C GLY A 76 -0.13 7.51 -7.89
N TYR A 77 -0.54 7.44 -9.16
CA TYR A 77 -1.26 8.57 -9.77
C TYR A 77 -2.72 8.70 -9.30
N PHE A 78 -3.31 7.65 -8.73
CA PHE A 78 -4.72 7.61 -8.34
C PHE A 78 -4.92 8.28 -6.98
N THR A 79 -4.94 9.61 -6.96
CA THR A 79 -5.08 10.40 -5.73
C THR A 79 -5.79 11.72 -5.97
N LYS A 80 -6.53 12.17 -4.96
CA LYS A 80 -7.13 13.52 -4.89
C LYS A 80 -6.63 14.30 -3.68
N ASN A 81 -5.62 13.80 -2.99
CA ASN A 81 -5.13 14.40 -1.76
C ASN A 81 -4.36 15.69 -2.07
N THR A 82 -4.96 16.84 -1.82
CA THR A 82 -4.37 18.16 -2.07
C THR A 82 -3.12 18.46 -1.24
N GLU A 83 -2.79 17.63 -0.23
CA GLU A 83 -1.59 17.79 0.60
C GLU A 83 -0.33 17.20 -0.02
N ILE A 84 -0.45 16.37 -1.07
CA ILE A 84 0.73 15.86 -1.77
C ILE A 84 1.14 16.86 -2.86
N SER A 85 2.43 17.04 -3.07
CA SER A 85 2.93 18.00 -4.07
C SER A 85 2.78 17.47 -5.51
N LYS A 86 3.12 16.20 -5.74
CA LYS A 86 2.97 15.51 -7.03
C LYS A 86 2.68 14.03 -6.82
N ALA A 87 1.66 13.53 -7.49
CA ALA A 87 1.38 12.11 -7.57
C ALA A 87 2.48 11.38 -8.37
N LEU A 88 2.91 10.20 -7.92
CA LEU A 88 3.98 9.41 -8.56
C LEU A 88 3.40 8.26 -9.38
N ALA A 89 4.01 7.91 -10.51
CA ALA A 89 3.60 6.74 -11.29
C ALA A 89 4.77 6.21 -12.13
N PRO A 90 4.70 4.99 -12.69
CA PRO A 90 5.72 4.51 -13.63
C PRO A 90 5.88 5.41 -14.86
N SER A 91 4.83 6.10 -15.29
CA SER A 91 4.83 7.04 -16.41
C SER A 91 4.03 8.30 -16.08
N ARG A 92 4.18 9.35 -16.89
CA ARG A 92 3.32 10.54 -16.81
C ARG A 92 1.93 10.15 -17.31
N LEU A 93 0.95 10.17 -16.41
CA LEU A 93 -0.43 9.78 -16.65
C LEU A 93 -1.35 10.94 -16.34
N PHE A 94 -2.45 11.04 -17.09
CA PHE A 94 -3.54 11.92 -16.75
C PHE A 94 -4.36 11.28 -15.62
N ASN A 95 -4.61 12.03 -14.56
CA ASN A 95 -5.37 11.59 -13.41
C ASN A 95 -6.74 12.25 -13.43
N GLU A 96 -7.71 11.59 -14.06
CA GLU A 96 -9.10 12.04 -14.10
C GLU A 96 -9.67 12.21 -12.67
N TYR A 97 -9.32 11.30 -11.76
CA TYR A 97 -9.82 11.29 -10.39
C TYR A 97 -9.37 12.50 -9.57
N GLY A 98 -8.14 12.97 -9.77
CA GLY A 98 -7.55 14.10 -9.06
C GLY A 98 -7.50 15.40 -9.85
N PHE A 99 -8.04 15.45 -11.08
CA PHE A 99 -7.95 16.61 -11.97
C PHE A 99 -8.43 17.90 -11.31
N LEU A 100 -9.64 17.88 -10.73
CA LEU A 100 -10.24 19.01 -10.03
C LEU A 100 -9.59 19.31 -8.66
N SER A 101 -8.68 18.45 -8.20
CA SER A 101 -7.94 18.59 -6.94
C SER A 101 -6.49 19.02 -7.16
N GLY A 102 -6.16 19.56 -8.34
CA GLY A 102 -4.81 20.02 -8.67
C GLY A 102 -3.83 18.92 -9.07
N HIS A 103 -4.29 17.68 -9.20
CA HIS A 103 -3.47 16.50 -9.52
C HIS A 103 -3.61 16.04 -10.96
N ALA A 104 -3.76 16.95 -11.92
CA ALA A 104 -4.05 16.61 -13.32
C ALA A 104 -3.06 15.60 -13.95
N PHE A 105 -1.78 15.67 -13.62
CA PHE A 105 -0.76 14.75 -14.15
C PHE A 105 0.19 14.24 -13.08
N SER A 106 0.52 12.95 -13.15
CA SER A 106 1.58 12.36 -12.32
C SER A 106 2.98 12.75 -12.80
N LYS A 107 3.95 12.70 -11.87
CA LYS A 107 5.38 12.62 -12.18
C LYS A 107 5.70 11.17 -12.54
N ALA A 108 6.40 10.97 -13.66
CA ALA A 108 7.03 9.68 -13.96
C ALA A 108 8.20 9.46 -12.98
N MET A 109 8.19 8.32 -12.28
CA MET A 109 9.19 8.03 -11.26
C MET A 109 10.59 7.86 -11.86
N ASP A 110 11.57 8.50 -11.23
CA ASP A 110 12.99 8.22 -11.44
C ASP A 110 13.50 7.13 -10.48
N SER A 111 14.80 6.80 -10.55
CA SER A 111 15.40 5.78 -9.68
C SER A 111 15.37 6.17 -8.21
N MET A 112 15.48 7.46 -7.88
CA MET A 112 15.44 7.95 -6.51
C MET A 112 14.04 7.84 -5.93
N ASP A 113 13.01 8.22 -6.70
CA ASP A 113 11.60 8.03 -6.31
C ASP A 113 11.31 6.55 -6.01
N MET A 114 11.79 5.65 -6.87
CA MET A 114 11.60 4.20 -6.72
C MET A 114 12.27 3.67 -5.46
N GLU A 115 13.48 4.14 -5.15
CA GLU A 115 14.22 3.76 -3.94
C GLU A 115 13.56 4.28 -2.66
N ILE A 116 13.12 5.54 -2.64
CA ILE A 116 12.40 6.14 -1.51
C ILE A 116 11.13 5.32 -1.20
N VAL A 117 10.27 5.12 -2.20
CA VAL A 117 9.00 4.41 -1.98
C VAL A 117 9.25 2.97 -1.53
N LYS A 118 10.24 2.27 -2.12
CA LYS A 118 10.62 0.92 -1.66
C LYS A 118 11.01 0.92 -0.18
N ASN A 119 11.80 1.90 0.25
CA ASN A 119 12.24 2.02 1.64
C ASN A 119 11.08 2.40 2.58
N ASP A 120 10.08 3.15 2.11
CA ASP A 120 8.85 3.42 2.86
C ASP A 120 8.07 2.12 3.15
N PHE A 121 7.95 1.23 2.15
CA PHE A 121 7.34 -0.10 2.34
C PHE A 121 8.12 -0.94 3.37
N VAL A 122 9.46 -0.96 3.27
CA VAL A 122 10.32 -1.70 4.20
C VAL A 122 10.18 -1.18 5.63
N THR A 123 10.30 0.14 5.80
CA THR A 123 10.21 0.79 7.12
C THR A 123 8.85 0.55 7.75
N SER A 124 7.78 0.69 6.97
CA SER A 124 6.42 0.42 7.43
C SER A 124 6.26 -1.02 7.90
N ALA A 125 6.74 -2.00 7.13
CA ALA A 125 6.64 -3.41 7.47
C ALA A 125 7.43 -3.78 8.72
N LEU A 126 8.63 -3.22 8.90
CA LEU A 126 9.44 -3.42 10.10
C LEU A 126 8.77 -2.86 11.36
N GLU A 127 8.20 -1.65 11.28
CA GLU A 127 7.52 -1.05 12.42
C GLU A 127 6.27 -1.85 12.81
N LEU A 128 5.49 -2.31 11.82
CA LEU A 128 4.31 -3.14 12.04
C LEU A 128 4.66 -4.48 12.70
N LYS A 129 5.73 -5.14 12.25
CA LYS A 129 6.25 -6.35 12.89
C LYS A 129 6.63 -6.07 14.35
N LYS A 130 7.37 -4.99 14.60
CA LYS A 130 7.83 -4.61 15.94
C LYS A 130 6.69 -4.36 16.91
N ILE A 131 5.56 -3.82 16.45
CA ILE A 131 4.39 -3.54 17.28
C ILE A 131 3.37 -4.69 17.33
N GLY A 132 3.72 -5.88 16.84
CA GLY A 132 2.94 -7.10 17.04
C GLY A 132 1.88 -7.39 16.00
N PHE A 133 1.92 -6.79 14.80
CA PHE A 133 1.16 -7.35 13.68
C PHE A 133 1.69 -8.75 13.36
N ASP A 134 0.85 -9.63 12.85
CA ASP A 134 1.24 -10.99 12.49
C ASP A 134 1.69 -11.11 11.03
N ALA A 135 1.26 -10.19 10.17
CA ALA A 135 1.67 -10.14 8.76
C ALA A 135 1.46 -8.74 8.18
N VAL A 136 2.05 -8.51 7.00
CA VAL A 136 1.68 -7.38 6.14
C VAL A 136 1.21 -7.88 4.78
N GLU A 137 0.32 -7.13 4.14
CA GLU A 137 -0.09 -7.36 2.76
C GLU A 137 0.41 -6.21 1.88
N ILE A 138 1.16 -6.53 0.82
CA ILE A 138 1.60 -5.52 -0.16
C ILE A 138 0.52 -5.37 -1.23
N HIS A 139 0.01 -4.15 -1.39
CA HIS A 139 -1.02 -3.89 -2.40
C HIS A 139 -0.42 -3.69 -3.79
N MET A 140 -0.55 -4.71 -4.64
CA MET A 140 -0.18 -4.73 -6.06
C MET A 140 -1.40 -4.85 -6.98
N GLY A 141 -2.53 -4.29 -6.56
CA GLY A 141 -3.80 -4.37 -7.28
C GLY A 141 -4.51 -3.03 -7.37
N HIS A 142 -5.72 -3.06 -7.95
CA HIS A 142 -6.69 -1.98 -8.01
C HIS A 142 -6.15 -0.65 -8.57
N GLY A 143 -5.15 -0.68 -9.45
CA GLY A 143 -4.62 0.52 -10.08
C GLY A 143 -3.83 1.43 -9.14
N TYR A 144 -3.41 0.94 -7.95
CA TYR A 144 -2.46 1.63 -7.08
C TYR A 144 -1.02 1.45 -7.55
N LEU A 145 -0.05 2.15 -6.95
CA LEU A 145 1.29 2.34 -7.54
C LEU A 145 1.94 1.06 -8.10
N LEU A 146 2.00 -0.02 -7.30
CA LEU A 146 2.65 -1.26 -7.76
C LEU A 146 1.84 -1.96 -8.86
N SER A 147 0.50 -1.89 -8.83
CA SER A 147 -0.37 -2.31 -9.93
C SER A 147 -0.15 -1.48 -11.18
N GLN A 148 0.10 -0.18 -11.04
CA GLN A 148 0.39 0.71 -12.18
C GLN A 148 1.67 0.29 -12.90
N PHE A 149 2.69 -0.20 -12.17
CA PHE A 149 3.88 -0.76 -12.80
C PHE A 149 3.56 -2.04 -13.60
N LEU A 150 2.68 -2.90 -13.09
CA LEU A 150 2.32 -4.16 -13.74
C LEU A 150 1.49 -3.96 -15.02
N SER A 151 0.64 -2.93 -15.07
CA SER A 151 -0.28 -2.72 -16.19
C SER A 151 0.39 -2.01 -17.37
N PRO A 152 0.30 -2.56 -18.60
CA PRO A 152 0.88 -1.92 -19.79
C PRO A 152 0.17 -0.61 -20.17
N TRP A 153 -1.07 -0.40 -19.69
CA TRP A 153 -1.80 0.85 -19.94
C TRP A 153 -1.21 2.03 -19.17
N THR A 154 -0.87 1.81 -17.90
CA THR A 154 -0.25 2.81 -17.00
C THR A 154 1.27 2.86 -17.11
N ASN A 155 1.94 1.74 -17.42
CA ASN A 155 3.39 1.68 -17.53
C ASN A 155 3.84 1.69 -19.00
N ARG A 156 4.18 2.89 -19.46
CA ARG A 156 4.65 3.16 -20.83
C ARG A 156 6.17 3.39 -20.89
N ARG A 157 6.90 3.00 -19.84
CA ARG A 157 8.35 3.17 -19.75
C ARG A 157 9.04 2.42 -20.88
N LYS A 158 10.20 2.94 -21.28
CA LYS A 158 11.09 2.36 -22.31
C LYS A 158 12.40 1.82 -21.73
N ASP A 159 12.56 1.88 -20.41
CA ASP A 159 13.69 1.32 -19.70
C ASP A 159 13.39 -0.10 -19.19
N GLN A 160 14.29 -0.65 -18.37
CA GLN A 160 14.19 -1.99 -17.77
C GLN A 160 12.97 -2.21 -16.85
N TYR A 161 12.15 -1.18 -16.60
CA TYR A 161 10.94 -1.26 -15.79
C TYR A 161 9.66 -1.19 -16.63
N GLY A 162 9.74 -1.14 -17.97
CA GLY A 162 8.59 -1.13 -18.87
C GLY A 162 8.71 -2.11 -20.04
N GLY A 163 7.69 -2.12 -20.90
CA GLY A 163 7.64 -3.06 -22.03
C GLY A 163 7.12 -4.44 -21.59
N PRO A 164 7.83 -5.55 -21.83
CA PRO A 164 7.40 -6.91 -21.45
C PRO A 164 7.07 -7.09 -19.96
N ILE A 165 6.31 -8.12 -19.61
CA ILE A 165 5.81 -8.34 -18.25
C ILE A 165 6.94 -8.50 -17.23
N GLU A 166 8.05 -9.13 -17.61
CA GLU A 166 9.23 -9.35 -16.79
C GLU A 166 9.83 -8.02 -16.32
N ASN A 167 9.86 -7.01 -17.20
CA ASN A 167 10.32 -5.67 -16.87
C ASN A 167 9.30 -4.91 -16.03
N ARG A 168 8.02 -4.99 -16.37
CA ARG A 168 6.94 -4.36 -15.61
C ARG A 168 6.83 -4.89 -14.18
N ALA A 169 7.08 -6.17 -13.98
CA ALA A 169 7.11 -6.83 -12.68
C ALA A 169 8.39 -6.55 -11.87
N ARG A 170 9.47 -6.05 -12.50
CA ARG A 170 10.77 -5.87 -11.87
C ARG A 170 10.71 -5.00 -10.61
N TYR A 171 10.04 -3.85 -10.68
CA TYR A 171 9.93 -2.95 -9.52
C TYR A 171 9.00 -3.51 -8.42
N PRO A 172 7.76 -3.95 -8.71
CA PRO A 172 6.92 -4.61 -7.71
C PRO A 172 7.60 -5.80 -7.01
N LEU A 173 8.27 -6.68 -7.76
CA LEU A 173 9.02 -7.81 -7.20
C LEU A 173 10.23 -7.35 -6.37
N LYS A 174 10.90 -6.25 -6.77
CA LYS A 174 11.96 -5.65 -5.96
C LYS A 174 11.42 -5.14 -4.63
N VAL A 175 10.26 -4.49 -4.60
CA VAL A 175 9.61 -4.06 -3.35
C VAL A 175 9.29 -5.27 -2.48
N PHE A 176 8.60 -6.28 -3.03
CA PHE A 176 8.24 -7.50 -2.28
C PHE A 176 9.45 -8.23 -1.71
N SER A 177 10.47 -8.51 -2.54
CA SER A 177 11.68 -9.21 -2.10
C SER A 177 12.44 -8.45 -1.02
N THR A 178 12.55 -7.12 -1.14
CA THR A 178 13.22 -6.29 -0.14
C THR A 178 12.44 -6.28 1.19
N VAL A 179 11.12 -6.15 1.15
CA VAL A 179 10.27 -6.24 2.35
C VAL A 179 10.39 -7.62 3.00
N LYS A 180 10.27 -8.69 2.22
CA LYS A 180 10.36 -10.07 2.71
C LYS A 180 11.72 -10.38 3.34
N GLN A 181 12.80 -9.86 2.75
CA GLN A 181 14.14 -9.97 3.31
C GLN A 181 14.24 -9.24 4.66
N ALA A 182 13.75 -8.00 4.73
CA ALA A 182 13.86 -7.17 5.94
C ALA A 182 13.07 -7.73 7.13
N VAL A 183 11.84 -8.21 6.90
CA VAL A 183 11.00 -8.75 7.99
C VAL A 183 11.38 -10.16 8.42
N GLY A 184 12.20 -10.87 7.64
CA GLY A 184 12.67 -12.23 7.96
C GLY A 184 11.68 -13.33 7.60
N LYS A 185 12.10 -14.59 7.80
CA LYS A 185 11.37 -15.77 7.34
C LYS A 185 10.05 -16.00 8.09
N ASP A 186 10.05 -15.76 9.40
CA ASP A 186 8.91 -16.04 10.30
C ASP A 186 7.79 -15.00 10.26
N PHE A 187 7.95 -13.95 9.46
CA PHE A 187 6.93 -12.92 9.27
C PHE A 187 6.31 -13.05 7.87
N PRO A 188 5.04 -13.46 7.76
CA PRO A 188 4.34 -13.54 6.47
C PRO A 188 4.23 -12.18 5.77
N VAL A 189 4.46 -12.21 4.46
CA VAL A 189 4.24 -11.08 3.55
C VAL A 189 3.27 -11.56 2.48
N LEU A 190 2.04 -11.07 2.55
CA LEU A 190 0.96 -11.35 1.62
C LEU A 190 1.06 -10.38 0.43
N VAL A 191 0.46 -10.73 -0.70
CA VAL A 191 0.36 -9.85 -1.87
C VAL A 191 -1.08 -9.88 -2.37
N LYS A 192 -1.66 -8.68 -2.56
CA LYS A 192 -2.94 -8.53 -3.24
C LYS A 192 -2.71 -8.04 -4.66
N LEU A 193 -3.10 -8.85 -5.65
CA LEU A 193 -2.85 -8.62 -7.08
C LEU A 193 -4.15 -8.66 -7.88
N ASN A 194 -4.22 -7.92 -8.99
CA ASN A 194 -5.28 -8.04 -9.98
C ASN A 194 -5.07 -9.31 -10.81
N LEU A 195 -6.13 -10.08 -11.05
CA LEU A 195 -6.10 -11.15 -12.06
C LEU A 195 -6.14 -10.56 -13.48
N SER A 196 -7.00 -9.56 -13.69
CA SER A 196 -7.08 -8.79 -14.92
C SER A 196 -7.50 -7.36 -14.59
N ASP A 197 -7.11 -6.41 -15.44
CA ASP A 197 -7.60 -5.04 -15.36
C ASP A 197 -9.01 -4.89 -15.97
N GLY A 198 -9.52 -5.90 -16.70
CA GLY A 198 -10.89 -5.92 -17.22
C GLY A 198 -11.15 -5.06 -18.45
N PHE A 199 -10.11 -4.55 -19.12
CA PHE A 199 -10.22 -3.79 -20.36
C PHE A 199 -9.09 -4.09 -21.34
N LYS A 200 -9.33 -3.83 -22.63
CA LYS A 200 -8.34 -4.05 -23.70
C LYS A 200 -7.08 -3.22 -23.46
N GLY A 201 -5.92 -3.88 -23.43
CA GLY A 201 -4.63 -3.23 -23.20
C GLY A 201 -4.25 -3.04 -21.74
N GLY A 202 -5.00 -3.60 -20.80
CA GLY A 202 -4.60 -3.78 -19.41
C GLY A 202 -3.93 -5.15 -19.16
N ILE A 203 -3.74 -5.50 -17.89
CA ILE A 203 -3.28 -6.85 -17.47
C ILE A 203 -4.37 -7.88 -17.82
N SER A 204 -3.94 -9.03 -18.33
CA SER A 204 -4.76 -10.20 -18.67
C SER A 204 -4.01 -11.49 -18.33
#